data_AF-A0A5R2MUL7-F1
#
_entry.id   AF-A0A5R2MUL7-F1
#
_cell.length_a   1.000
_cell.length_b   1.000
_cell.length_c   1.000
_cell.angle_alpha   90.00
_cell.angle_beta   90.00
_cell.angle_gamma   90.00
#
_symmetry.space_group_name_H-M   'P 1'
#
loop_
_entity.id
_entity.type
_entity.pdbx_description
1 polymer ?
#
loop_
_entity_poly.entity_id
_entity_poly.type
_entity_poly.pdbx_seq_one_letter_code
_entity_poly.pdbx_strand_id
1 'polypeptide(L)'
;VRRHPAVPWTKTLADVEKLAALQRKLLAHAVTLVGPGGRIVFSNCSLDPIEGEDLYRTFLAETPGVSADPIRPGEFADMDSFLIPEGTLRTTPADLTLESPAIS
;
A
#
# COMPACT_ATOMS: atom_id res chain seq x y z
N VAL A 1 -10.82 7.56 6.97
CA VAL A 1 -11.89 8.60 6.91
C VAL A 1 -13.26 8.10 7.38
N ARG A 2 -13.86 7.03 6.83
CA ARG A 2 -15.19 6.54 7.30
C ARG A 2 -15.27 6.26 8.81
N ARG A 3 -14.23 5.63 9.39
CA ARG A 3 -14.13 5.37 10.84
C ARG A 3 -13.57 6.56 11.64
N HIS A 4 -12.90 7.49 10.98
CA HIS A 4 -12.23 8.64 11.59
C HIS A 4 -12.47 9.88 10.70
N PRO A 5 -13.66 10.49 10.78
CA PRO A 5 -14.08 11.56 9.87
C PRO A 5 -13.30 12.86 10.06
N ALA A 6 -12.59 13.00 11.18
CA ALA A 6 -11.72 14.15 11.45
C ALA A 6 -10.42 14.13 10.62
N VAL A 7 -9.99 12.98 10.10
CA VAL A 7 -8.71 12.79 9.41
C VAL A 7 -8.46 13.81 8.27
N PRO A 8 -9.42 14.11 7.38
CA PRO A 8 -9.20 15.10 6.32
C PRO A 8 -8.93 16.52 6.83
N TRP A 9 -9.32 16.83 8.07
CA TRP A 9 -9.20 18.15 8.68
C TRP A 9 -7.99 18.28 9.60
N THR A 10 -7.49 17.16 10.11
CA THR A 10 -6.40 17.13 11.11
C THR A 10 -5.07 16.66 10.54
N LYS A 11 -5.06 15.96 9.40
CA LYS A 11 -3.83 15.50 8.77
C LYS A 11 -3.25 16.55 7.84
N THR A 12 -1.94 16.74 7.97
CA THR A 12 -1.15 17.61 7.11
C THR A 12 -0.27 16.78 6.17
N LEU A 13 0.24 17.40 5.11
CA LEU A 13 1.24 16.78 4.24
C LEU A 13 2.48 16.33 5.01
N ALA A 14 2.94 17.12 5.98
CA ALA A 14 4.08 16.76 6.83
C ALA A 14 3.82 15.49 7.66
N ASP A 15 2.57 15.24 8.07
CA ASP A 15 2.22 13.98 8.74
C ASP A 15 2.33 12.77 7.80
N VAL A 16 1.90 12.94 6.55
CA VAL A 16 1.99 11.91 5.50
C VAL A 16 3.45 11.60 5.20
N GLU A 17 4.29 12.61 4.97
CA GLU A 17 5.73 12.44 4.72
C GLU A 17 6.44 11.74 5.89
N LYS A 18 6.12 12.13 7.13
CA LYS A 18 6.66 11.49 8.34
C LYS A 18 6.27 10.01 8.42
N LEU A 19 5.02 9.68 8.09
CA LEU A 19 4.52 8.31 8.11
C LEU A 19 5.12 7.47 6.98
N ALA A 20 5.26 8.02 5.77
CA ALA A 20 5.92 7.38 4.64
C ALA A 20 7.39 7.06 4.97
N ALA A 21 8.11 7.99 5.60
CA ALA A 21 9.48 7.77 6.05
C ALA A 21 9.58 6.63 7.09
N LEU A 22 8.60 6.52 8.00
CA LEU A 22 8.54 5.42 8.97
C LEU A 22 8.22 4.08 8.28
N GLN A 23 7.21 4.05 7.39
CA GLN A 23 6.83 2.87 6.62
C GLN A 23 8.00 2.33 5.81
N ARG A 24 8.76 3.22 5.16
CA ARG A 24 9.98 2.85 4.44
C ARG A 24 11.02 2.20 5.35
N LYS A 25 11.26 2.73 6.54
CA LYS A 25 12.20 2.15 7.52
C LYS A 25 11.77 0.75 7.96
N LEU A 26 10.47 0.56 8.20
CA LEU A 26 9.91 -0.74 8.55
C LEU A 26 10.05 -1.75 7.40
N LEU A 27 9.77 -1.32 6.17
CA LEU A 27 9.91 -2.15 4.98
C LEU A 27 11.38 -2.55 4.74
N ALA A 28 12.32 -1.62 4.88
CA ALA A 28 13.75 -1.90 4.79
C ALA A 28 14.21 -2.89 5.88
N HIS A 29 13.68 -2.78 7.10
CA HIS A 29 13.97 -3.75 8.14
C HIS A 29 13.38 -5.14 7.81
N ALA A 30 12.17 -5.20 7.25
CA ALA A 30 11.56 -6.46 6.84
C ALA A 30 12.42 -7.25 5.83
N VAL A 31 13.14 -6.57 4.93
CA VAL A 31 14.12 -7.19 4.02
C VAL A 31 15.20 -7.96 4.78
N THR A 32 15.64 -7.46 5.93
CA THR A 32 16.66 -8.13 6.75
C THR A 32 16.15 -9.37 7.48
N LEU A 33 14.83 -9.55 7.57
CA LEU A 33 14.18 -10.66 8.26
C LEU A 33 13.84 -11.83 7.35
N VAL A 34 13.91 -11.63 6.02
CA VAL A 34 13.63 -12.68 5.04
C VAL A 34 14.92 -13.25 4.47
N GLY A 35 14.94 -14.57 4.23
CA GLY A 35 16.05 -15.21 3.53
C GLY A 35 16.03 -14.90 2.02
N PRO A 36 17.12 -15.24 1.29
CA PRO A 36 17.15 -15.15 -0.17
C PRO A 36 15.98 -15.90 -0.81
N GLY A 37 15.29 -15.25 -1.77
CA GLY A 37 14.07 -15.79 -2.40
C GLY A 37 12.79 -15.64 -1.57
N GLY A 38 12.86 -15.05 -0.37
CA GLY A 38 11.68 -14.69 0.42
C GLY A 38 10.87 -13.56 -0.23
N ARG A 39 9.57 -13.53 0.04
CA ARG A 39 8.64 -12.52 -0.47
C ARG A 39 8.16 -11.62 0.66
N ILE A 40 8.09 -10.32 0.41
CA ILE A 40 7.53 -9.32 1.32
C ILE A 40 6.32 -8.70 0.66
N VAL A 41 5.22 -8.63 1.41
CA VAL A 41 4.02 -7.87 1.01
C VAL A 41 3.98 -6.60 1.86
N PHE A 42 4.08 -5.45 1.20
CA PHE A 42 3.85 -4.15 1.82
C PHE A 42 2.41 -3.71 1.55
N SER A 43 1.72 -3.27 2.59
CA SER A 43 0.37 -2.70 2.47
C SER A 43 0.19 -1.58 3.49
N ASN A 44 -0.59 -0.58 3.12
CA ASN A 44 -1.02 0.48 4.02
C ASN A 44 -2.51 0.78 3.78
N CYS A 45 -3.09 1.64 4.61
CA CYS A 45 -4.49 2.07 4.48
C CYS A 45 -4.58 3.54 4.03
N SER A 46 -3.53 4.07 3.43
CA SER A 46 -3.50 5.44 2.91
C SER A 46 -3.99 5.48 1.47
N LEU A 47 -4.58 6.60 1.09
CA LEU A 47 -4.88 6.91 -0.31
C LEU A 47 -3.83 7.86 -0.90
N ASP A 48 -2.90 8.36 -0.09
CA ASP A 48 -1.87 9.28 -0.54
C ASP A 48 -0.74 8.52 -1.28
N PRO A 49 -0.40 8.89 -2.52
CA PRO A 49 0.67 8.24 -3.28
C PRO A 49 2.02 8.24 -2.58
N ILE A 50 2.30 9.23 -1.71
CA ILE A 50 3.55 9.33 -0.95
C ILE A 50 3.74 8.13 -0.02
N GLU A 51 2.66 7.59 0.54
CA GLU A 51 2.71 6.39 1.38
C GLU A 51 2.63 5.10 0.54
N GLY A 52 2.00 5.15 -0.64
CA GLY A 52 1.75 4.00 -1.52
C GLY A 52 2.73 3.90 -2.70
N GLU A 53 2.26 4.31 -3.88
CA GLU A 53 2.92 4.07 -5.16
C GLU A 53 4.31 4.74 -5.25
N ASP A 54 4.47 5.94 -4.71
CA ASP A 54 5.76 6.64 -4.75
C ASP A 54 6.77 6.01 -3.80
N LEU A 55 6.32 5.56 -2.61
CA LEU A 55 7.14 4.79 -1.68
C LEU A 55 7.61 3.49 -2.33
N TYR A 56 6.71 2.75 -2.96
CA TYR A 56 7.01 1.51 -3.68
C TYR A 56 8.08 1.71 -4.77
N ARG A 57 7.87 2.68 -5.68
CA ARG A 57 8.81 2.96 -6.77
C ARG A 57 10.19 3.36 -6.24
N THR A 58 10.22 4.26 -5.26
CA THR A 58 11.48 4.75 -4.66
C THR A 58 12.20 3.64 -3.90
N PHE A 59 11.47 2.82 -3.14
CA PHE A 59 12.04 1.71 -2.38
C PHE A 59 12.72 0.68 -3.28
N LEU A 60 12.09 0.30 -4.39
CA LEU A 60 12.68 -0.62 -5.37
C LEU A 60 13.92 -0.04 -6.05
N ALA A 61 13.89 1.25 -6.40
CA ALA A 61 15.03 1.91 -7.03
C ALA A 61 16.25 1.99 -6.11
N GLU A 62 16.03 2.10 -4.79
CA GLU A 62 17.08 2.38 -3.80
C GLU A 62 17.48 1.16 -2.95
N THR A 63 16.86 0.00 -3.15
CA THR A 63 17.13 -1.21 -2.35
C THR A 63 17.67 -2.35 -3.23
N PRO A 64 18.99 -2.41 -3.46
CA PRO A 64 19.61 -3.51 -4.19
C PRO A 64 19.29 -4.87 -3.55
N GLY A 65 19.01 -5.87 -4.37
CA GLY A 65 18.66 -7.22 -3.91
C GLY A 65 17.17 -7.44 -3.64
N VAL A 66 16.36 -6.38 -3.72
CA VAL A 66 14.89 -6.49 -3.78
C VAL A 66 14.45 -6.25 -5.23
N SER A 67 13.48 -7.03 -5.68
CA SER A 67 12.89 -6.87 -7.02
C SER A 67 11.38 -6.91 -6.93
N ALA A 68 10.71 -6.23 -7.86
CA ALA A 68 9.27 -6.29 -7.98
C ALA A 68 8.81 -7.71 -8.31
N ASP A 69 7.70 -8.12 -7.72
CA ASP A 69 7.02 -9.38 -8.00
C ASP A 69 5.55 -9.06 -8.33
N PRO A 70 5.28 -8.60 -9.58
CA PRO A 70 4.00 -8.03 -9.95
C PRO A 70 2.91 -9.10 -10.03
N ILE A 71 1.74 -8.78 -9.47
CA ILE A 71 0.54 -9.60 -9.59
C ILE A 71 0.03 -9.53 -11.04
N ARG A 72 -0.22 -10.70 -11.62
CA ARG A 72 -0.74 -10.82 -13.00
C ARG A 72 -2.27 -10.90 -13.02
N PRO A 73 -2.92 -10.43 -14.09
CA PRO A 73 -4.34 -10.67 -14.29
C PRO A 73 -4.69 -12.16 -14.21
N GLY A 74 -5.74 -12.49 -13.45
CA GLY A 74 -6.18 -13.87 -13.20
C GLY A 74 -5.31 -14.67 -12.23
N GLU A 75 -4.26 -14.09 -11.65
CA GLU A 75 -3.45 -14.77 -10.62
C GLU A 75 -4.24 -14.98 -9.32
N PHE A 76 -5.10 -14.02 -8.98
CA PHE A 76 -6.00 -14.10 -7.85
C PHE A 76 -7.45 -13.82 -8.28
N ALA A 77 -8.38 -14.67 -7.83
CA ALA A 77 -9.80 -14.50 -8.10
C ALA A 77 -10.30 -13.15 -7.58
N ASP A 78 -11.11 -12.47 -8.40
CA ASP A 78 -11.79 -11.22 -8.06
C ASP A 78 -10.87 -10.04 -7.69
N MET A 79 -9.59 -10.09 -8.09
CA MET A 79 -8.62 -9.01 -7.80
C MET A 79 -8.28 -8.12 -9.00
N ASP A 80 -8.61 -8.57 -10.22
CA ASP A 80 -8.21 -7.90 -11.46
C ASP A 80 -8.68 -6.45 -11.55
N SER A 81 -9.84 -6.14 -10.98
CA SER A 81 -10.40 -4.77 -10.95
C SER A 81 -9.60 -3.79 -10.09
N PHE A 82 -8.76 -4.28 -9.18
CA PHE A 82 -7.92 -3.46 -8.29
C PHE A 82 -6.48 -3.35 -8.78
N LEU A 83 -6.12 -4.09 -9.84
CA LEU A 83 -4.76 -4.06 -10.39
C LEU A 83 -4.49 -2.71 -11.06
N ILE A 84 -3.32 -2.15 -10.76
CA ILE A 84 -2.76 -1.01 -11.48
C ILE A 84 -1.62 -1.47 -12.40
N PRO A 85 -1.20 -0.67 -13.41
CA PRO A 85 -0.23 -1.09 -14.43
C PRO A 85 1.09 -1.65 -13.90
N GLU A 86 1.50 -1.25 -12.70
CA GLU A 86 2.71 -1.71 -12.03
C GLU A 86 2.59 -3.12 -11.42
N GLY A 87 1.44 -3.78 -11.51
CA GLY A 87 1.19 -5.11 -10.92
C GLY A 87 1.02 -5.07 -9.40
N THR A 88 0.65 -3.92 -8.85
CA THR A 88 0.26 -3.72 -7.45
C THR A 88 -1.25 -3.50 -7.37
N LEU A 89 -1.80 -3.48 -6.15
CA LEU A 89 -3.22 -3.35 -5.91
C LEU A 89 -3.56 -1.98 -5.32
N ARG A 90 -4.60 -1.36 -5.86
CA ARG A 90 -5.21 -0.13 -5.33
C ARG A 90 -6.68 -0.40 -5.08
N THR A 91 -7.08 -0.33 -3.81
CA THR A 91 -8.47 -0.46 -3.40
C THR A 91 -8.95 0.85 -2.80
N THR A 92 -10.10 1.35 -3.21
CA THR A 92 -10.80 2.46 -2.59
C THR A 92 -12.12 1.98 -1.99
N PRO A 93 -12.71 2.72 -1.03
CA PRO A 93 -14.02 2.37 -0.50
C PRO A 93 -15.14 2.34 -1.55
N ALA A 94 -14.97 3.02 -2.69
CA ALA A 94 -15.94 3.03 -3.78
C ALA A 94 -15.93 1.72 -4.58
N ASP A 95 -14.80 1.01 -4.57
CA ASP A 95 -14.63 -0.24 -5.31
C ASP A 95 -15.26 -1.43 -4.57
N LEU A 96 -15.62 -1.25 -3.30
CA LEU A 96 -16.31 -2.26 -2.50
C LEU A 96 -17.82 -2.02 -2.55
N THR A 97 -18.57 -2.93 -3.16
CA THR A 97 -20.02 -3.06 -2.95
C THR A 97 -20.27 -3.50 -1.51
N LEU A 98 -20.30 -2.53 -0.61
CA LEU A 98 -20.69 -2.74 0.76
C LEU A 98 -22.22 -2.81 0.81
N GLU A 99 -22.76 -3.89 1.39
CA GLU A 99 -24.17 -3.93 1.79
C GLU A 99 -24.48 -2.71 2.68
N SER A 100 -25.75 -2.29 2.71
CA SER A 100 -26.19 -1.11 3.46
C SER A 100 -25.59 -1.12 4.87
N PRO A 101 -24.93 -0.03 5.31
CA PRO A 101 -24.24 -0.01 6.58
C PRO A 101 -25.24 -0.26 7.72
N ALA A 102 -25.24 -1.46 8.28
CA ALA A 102 -25.89 -1.70 9.55
C ALA A 102 -25.14 -0.89 10.61
N ILE A 103 -25.87 -0.03 11.32
CA ILE A 103 -25.35 0.65 12.50
C ILE A 103 -25.07 -0.46 13.52
N SER A 104 -23.79 -0.71 13.79
CA SER A 104 -23.38 -1.60 14.86
C SER A 104 -23.41 -0.90 16.20
#